data_AF-A0A3D0TN23-F1
#
_entry.id   AF-A0A3D0TN23-F1
#
_cell.length_a   1.000
_cell.length_b   1.000
_cell.length_c   1.000
_cell.angle_alpha   90.00
_cell.angle_beta   90.00
_cell.angle_gamma   90.00
#
_symmetry.space_group_name_H-M   'P 1'
#
loop_
_entity.id
_entity.type
_entity.pdbx_description
1 polymer ?
#
loop_
_entity_poly.entity_id
_entity_poly.type
_entity_poly.pdbx_seq_one_letter_code
_entity_poly.pdbx_strand_id
1 'polypeptide(L)'
;ACVADDPNGADLPNALTEFDEVAVARAAVVDAAGNESAVSERAGVSETTAPVVTVTGAVAGGNSFAVVVAEAHPADGARVDVDEITIVPVGETGVDLEAPSAIIYDTSGANPGGGTVCLFGIHPATADLPAGRQACVADDPNGDAAPNVLAELDKIAVVAGAIVDAAGNRSQASAEASVPDETPPAVTIVAVAGESSFTVAVVDAGLAAGSRIEIDAITITRPGEAEPPFPDASIVHDTTGANPGGGTVCLAGQAPGSQASCAPPAGAGGTLAGGDRIVVAG
;
A
#
# COMPACT_ATOMS: atom_id res chain seq x y z
N ALA A 1 36.69 -7.16 35.11
CA ALA A 1 35.74 -6.50 34.20
C ALA A 1 36.51 -6.09 32.97
N CYS A 2 36.05 -6.47 31.77
CA CYS A 2 36.62 -5.93 30.54
C CYS A 2 36.20 -4.47 30.38
N VAL A 3 37.09 -3.65 29.83
CA VAL A 3 36.81 -2.21 29.57
C VAL A 3 35.90 -2.14 28.35
N ALA A 4 34.80 -1.40 28.46
CA ALA A 4 33.83 -1.24 27.36
C ALA A 4 34.24 -0.16 26.36
N ASP A 5 35.06 0.80 26.79
CA ASP A 5 35.54 1.92 25.98
C ASP A 5 36.89 1.56 25.33
N ASP A 6 37.02 1.78 24.02
CA ASP A 6 38.26 1.50 23.28
C ASP A 6 39.43 2.39 23.77
N PRO A 7 40.47 1.81 24.41
CA PRO A 7 41.58 2.59 24.94
C PRO A 7 42.54 3.12 23.85
N ASN A 8 42.31 2.78 22.58
CA ASN A 8 43.27 3.01 21.50
C ASN A 8 43.01 4.32 20.73
N GLY A 9 41.87 4.99 20.96
CA GLY A 9 41.50 6.20 20.25
C GLY A 9 41.35 6.02 18.73
N ALA A 10 41.07 4.79 18.27
CA ALA A 10 40.73 4.53 16.89
C ALA A 10 39.28 4.99 16.62
N ASP A 11 39.01 5.47 15.41
CA ASP A 11 37.68 5.98 15.03
C ASP A 11 36.59 4.88 15.01
N LEU A 12 36.97 3.60 15.14
CA LEU A 12 36.06 2.47 15.31
C LEU A 12 36.52 1.62 16.50
N PRO A 13 35.64 1.32 17.47
CA PRO A 13 35.98 0.41 18.57
C PRO A 13 36.35 -0.97 18.01
N ASN A 14 37.26 -1.68 18.70
CA ASN A 14 37.54 -3.11 18.47
C ASN A 14 36.34 -3.98 18.91
N ALA A 15 35.18 -3.75 18.29
CA ALA A 15 33.98 -4.55 18.45
C ALA A 15 34.02 -5.67 17.41
N LEU A 16 33.65 -6.87 17.85
CA LEU A 16 33.37 -7.96 16.93
C LEU A 16 32.12 -7.61 16.12
N THR A 17 32.20 -7.72 14.80
CA THR A 17 31.06 -7.65 13.89
C THR A 17 30.57 -9.04 13.49
N GLU A 18 29.35 -9.12 12.97
CA GLU A 18 28.81 -10.37 12.42
C GLU A 18 29.79 -10.93 11.38
N PHE A 19 29.93 -12.26 11.35
CA PHE A 19 30.89 -13.02 10.52
C PHE A 19 32.37 -12.88 10.86
N ASP A 20 32.74 -12.14 11.91
CA ASP A 20 34.13 -12.16 12.36
C ASP A 20 34.55 -13.57 12.80
N GLU A 21 35.78 -13.95 12.47
CA GLU A 21 36.39 -15.19 12.95
C GLU A 21 37.50 -14.89 13.95
N VAL A 22 37.40 -15.46 15.14
CA VAL A 22 38.39 -15.34 16.21
C VAL A 22 39.18 -16.63 16.31
N ALA A 23 40.51 -16.51 16.31
CA ALA A 23 41.41 -17.63 16.57
C ALA A 23 42.57 -17.20 17.48
N VAL A 24 43.01 -18.12 18.32
CA VAL A 24 44.24 -17.96 19.11
C VAL A 24 45.41 -18.41 18.25
N ALA A 25 46.36 -17.51 18.03
CA ALA A 25 47.54 -17.77 17.21
C ALA A 25 48.43 -18.89 17.78
N ARG A 26 49.24 -19.49 16.91
CA ARG A 26 50.29 -20.44 17.30
C ARG A 26 51.23 -19.77 18.32
N ALA A 27 51.74 -20.57 19.26
CA ALA A 27 52.66 -20.12 20.32
C ALA A 27 52.09 -19.07 21.28
N ALA A 28 50.76 -18.91 21.35
CA ALA A 28 50.12 -18.06 22.36
C ALA A 28 50.40 -18.54 23.79
N VAL A 29 50.65 -19.84 23.99
CA VAL A 29 51.10 -20.41 25.25
C VAL A 29 52.26 -21.36 24.99
N VAL A 30 53.23 -21.37 25.91
CA VAL A 30 54.37 -22.28 25.91
C VAL A 30 54.37 -23.08 27.21
N ASP A 31 54.54 -24.40 27.12
CA ASP A 31 54.62 -25.25 28.30
C ASP A 31 55.98 -25.19 29.01
N ALA A 32 56.11 -25.86 30.15
CA ALA A 32 57.35 -25.84 30.94
C ALA A 32 58.56 -26.51 30.24
N ALA A 33 58.30 -27.31 29.20
CA ALA A 33 59.33 -27.96 28.38
C ALA A 33 59.67 -27.14 27.12
N GLY A 34 59.00 -26.01 26.88
CA GLY A 34 59.24 -25.15 25.73
C GLY A 34 58.39 -25.49 24.50
N ASN A 35 57.37 -26.36 24.62
CA ASN A 35 56.48 -26.66 23.49
C ASN A 35 55.44 -25.55 23.31
N GLU A 36 55.30 -25.07 22.08
CA GLU A 36 54.34 -24.03 21.69
C GLU A 36 52.95 -24.62 21.44
N SER A 37 51.90 -23.88 21.83
CA SER A 37 50.52 -24.20 21.47
C SER A 37 50.31 -24.13 19.94
N ALA A 38 49.48 -25.01 19.40
CA ALA A 38 48.97 -24.87 18.04
C ALA A 38 48.02 -23.67 17.91
N VAL A 39 47.66 -23.31 16.67
CA VAL A 39 46.53 -22.39 16.42
C VAL A 39 45.26 -23.06 16.94
N SER A 40 44.37 -22.31 17.60
CA SER A 40 43.08 -22.84 18.01
C SER A 40 42.17 -23.11 16.81
N GLU A 41 41.08 -23.84 17.06
CA GLU A 41 39.93 -23.79 16.16
C GLU A 41 39.40 -22.35 16.08
N ARG A 42 38.81 -22.03 14.93
CA ARG A 42 38.19 -20.72 14.70
C ARG A 42 36.81 -20.71 15.34
N ALA A 43 36.50 -19.63 16.05
CA ALA A 43 35.15 -19.34 16.54
C ALA A 43 34.57 -18.20 15.71
N GLY A 44 33.49 -18.46 14.99
CA GLY A 44 32.76 -17.45 14.23
C GLY A 44 31.79 -16.66 15.12
N VAL A 45 31.63 -15.38 14.82
CA VAL A 45 30.57 -14.53 15.37
C VAL A 45 29.33 -14.71 14.50
N SER A 46 28.27 -15.25 15.08
CA SER A 46 27.02 -15.54 14.36
C SER A 46 26.34 -14.25 13.89
N GLU A 47 25.85 -14.25 12.66
CA GLU A 47 24.86 -13.27 12.18
C GLU A 47 23.50 -13.55 12.79
N THR A 48 22.83 -12.49 13.23
CA THR A 48 21.51 -12.55 13.88
C THR A 48 20.48 -11.64 13.22
N THR A 49 20.92 -10.82 12.27
CA THR A 49 20.06 -9.90 11.52
C THR A 49 19.36 -10.67 10.41
N ALA A 50 18.03 -10.71 10.43
CA ALA A 50 17.26 -11.34 9.37
C ALA A 50 17.11 -10.44 8.13
N PRO A 51 16.93 -11.02 6.93
CA PRO A 51 16.65 -10.26 5.71
C PRO A 51 15.37 -9.41 5.84
N VAL A 52 15.39 -8.22 5.23
CA VAL A 52 14.22 -7.32 5.19
C VAL A 52 13.65 -7.27 3.77
N VAL A 53 12.36 -7.53 3.62
CA VAL A 53 11.64 -7.50 2.33
C VAL A 53 10.66 -6.34 2.30
N THR A 54 10.65 -5.59 1.20
CA THR A 54 9.80 -4.42 0.97
C THR A 54 9.17 -4.49 -0.42
N VAL A 55 7.88 -4.18 -0.51
CA VAL A 55 7.15 -4.05 -1.78
C VAL A 55 7.02 -2.57 -2.14
N THR A 56 7.29 -2.22 -3.40
CA THR A 56 7.24 -0.81 -3.88
C THR A 56 6.77 -0.72 -5.33
N GLY A 57 6.32 0.47 -5.74
CA GLY A 57 6.01 0.76 -7.15
C GLY A 57 4.73 0.11 -7.69
N ALA A 58 3.87 -0.38 -6.80
CA ALA A 58 2.54 -0.86 -7.16
C ALA A 58 1.61 0.32 -7.49
N VAL A 59 0.94 0.24 -8.63
CA VAL A 59 0.02 1.27 -9.14
C VAL A 59 -1.23 0.61 -9.71
N ALA A 60 -2.37 1.29 -9.62
CA ALA A 60 -3.63 0.79 -10.15
C ALA A 60 -3.56 0.65 -11.69
N GLY A 61 -4.09 -0.46 -12.20
CA GLY A 61 -3.95 -0.83 -13.62
C GLY A 61 -2.52 -1.15 -14.07
N GLY A 62 -1.55 -1.17 -13.14
CA GLY A 62 -0.16 -1.53 -13.42
C GLY A 62 -0.01 -3.02 -13.70
N ASN A 63 0.99 -3.37 -14.52
CA ASN A 63 1.33 -4.74 -14.88
C ASN A 63 2.52 -5.31 -14.08
N SER A 64 3.11 -4.51 -13.20
CA SER A 64 4.28 -4.89 -12.43
C SER A 64 4.47 -4.03 -11.17
N PHE A 65 5.22 -4.57 -10.21
CA PHE A 65 5.74 -3.84 -9.04
C PHE A 65 7.12 -4.42 -8.66
N ALA A 66 7.81 -3.78 -7.71
CA ALA A 66 9.14 -4.22 -7.27
C ALA A 66 9.11 -4.84 -5.88
N VAL A 67 9.82 -5.95 -5.73
CA VAL A 67 10.18 -6.55 -4.43
C VAL A 67 11.66 -6.24 -4.18
N VAL A 68 11.92 -5.52 -3.10
CA VAL A 68 13.24 -5.10 -2.66
C VAL A 68 13.62 -5.86 -1.41
N VAL A 69 14.77 -6.53 -1.46
CA VAL A 69 15.38 -7.28 -0.38
C VAL A 69 16.63 -6.53 0.06
N ALA A 70 16.70 -6.23 1.35
CA ALA A 70 17.90 -5.75 2.01
C ALA A 70 18.52 -6.91 2.79
N GLU A 71 19.59 -7.47 2.24
CA GLU A 71 20.38 -8.56 2.82
C GLU A 71 21.81 -8.46 2.28
N ALA A 72 22.82 -8.55 3.14
CA ALA A 72 24.23 -8.46 2.76
C ALA A 72 24.82 -9.84 2.40
N HIS A 73 24.31 -10.91 3.01
CA HIS A 73 24.81 -12.27 2.90
C HIS A 73 23.65 -13.25 2.68
N PRO A 74 22.93 -13.16 1.55
CA PRO A 74 21.85 -14.10 1.25
C PRO A 74 22.40 -15.53 1.18
N ALA A 75 21.60 -16.53 1.56
CA ALA A 75 21.98 -17.91 1.29
C ALA A 75 22.12 -18.14 -0.22
N ASP A 76 22.95 -19.12 -0.60
CA ASP A 76 23.19 -19.45 -2.01
C ASP A 76 21.87 -19.73 -2.74
N GLY A 77 21.56 -18.89 -3.73
CA GLY A 77 20.35 -19.00 -4.55
C GLY A 77 19.06 -18.54 -3.86
N ALA A 78 19.13 -17.96 -2.66
CA ALA A 78 17.97 -17.44 -1.95
C ALA A 78 17.32 -16.29 -2.74
N ARG A 79 16.01 -16.41 -2.92
CA ARG A 79 15.19 -15.44 -3.65
C ARG A 79 13.74 -15.58 -3.21
N VAL A 80 12.99 -14.50 -3.35
CA VAL A 80 11.55 -14.52 -3.21
C VAL A 80 10.96 -15.26 -4.42
N ASP A 81 10.06 -16.19 -4.17
CA ASP A 81 9.29 -16.90 -5.18
C ASP A 81 7.88 -16.28 -5.34
N VAL A 82 7.22 -16.56 -6.46
CA VAL A 82 5.94 -15.92 -6.82
C VAL A 82 4.83 -16.26 -5.81
N ASP A 83 4.77 -17.51 -5.38
CA ASP A 83 3.79 -18.05 -4.43
C ASP A 83 3.98 -17.54 -3.00
N GLU A 84 5.06 -16.81 -2.73
CA GLU A 84 5.32 -16.14 -1.46
C GLU A 84 4.74 -14.72 -1.40
N ILE A 85 4.10 -14.28 -2.49
CA ILE A 85 3.53 -12.94 -2.63
C ILE A 85 2.02 -13.03 -2.63
N THR A 86 1.38 -12.32 -1.68
CA THR A 86 -0.07 -12.27 -1.55
C THR A 86 -0.59 -10.89 -1.97
N ILE A 87 -1.65 -10.87 -2.77
CA ILE A 87 -2.47 -9.68 -3.04
C ILE A 87 -3.78 -9.82 -2.27
N VAL A 88 -4.17 -8.78 -1.55
CA VAL A 88 -5.46 -8.69 -0.85
C VAL A 88 -6.29 -7.60 -1.54
N PRO A 89 -7.24 -7.99 -2.42
CA PRO A 89 -8.14 -7.03 -3.02
C PRO A 89 -9.05 -6.39 -1.98
N VAL A 90 -9.52 -5.17 -2.25
CA VAL A 90 -10.37 -4.41 -1.33
C VAL A 90 -11.65 -5.19 -0.99
N GLY A 91 -11.85 -5.48 0.30
CA GLY A 91 -13.04 -6.19 0.78
C GLY A 91 -13.04 -7.71 0.50
N GLU A 92 -11.96 -8.23 -0.06
CA GLU A 92 -11.80 -9.64 -0.37
C GLU A 92 -10.77 -10.33 0.55
N THR A 93 -10.62 -11.65 0.39
CA THR A 93 -9.57 -12.41 1.07
C THR A 93 -8.30 -12.39 0.22
N GLY A 94 -7.14 -12.42 0.86
CA GLY A 94 -5.86 -12.53 0.16
C GLY A 94 -5.75 -13.75 -0.74
N VAL A 95 -5.12 -13.56 -1.88
CA VAL A 95 -4.81 -14.59 -2.87
C VAL A 95 -3.32 -14.54 -3.15
N ASP A 96 -2.66 -15.70 -3.08
CA ASP A 96 -1.25 -15.83 -3.44
C ASP A 96 -1.10 -15.75 -4.96
N LEU A 97 -0.02 -15.13 -5.42
CA LEU A 97 0.27 -15.06 -6.84
C LEU A 97 0.64 -16.46 -7.35
N GLU A 98 0.13 -16.76 -8.54
CA GLU A 98 0.44 -17.98 -9.26
C GLU A 98 0.75 -17.64 -10.73
N ALA A 99 1.14 -18.65 -11.51
CA ALA A 99 1.26 -18.52 -12.95
C ALA A 99 -0.03 -17.91 -13.55
N PRO A 100 0.07 -16.92 -14.46
CA PRO A 100 1.24 -16.57 -15.25
C PRO A 100 2.23 -15.59 -14.59
N SER A 101 1.99 -15.16 -13.35
CA SER A 101 2.90 -14.24 -12.64
C SER A 101 4.33 -14.79 -12.59
N ALA A 102 5.30 -13.89 -12.74
CA ALA A 102 6.71 -14.25 -12.76
C ALA A 102 7.57 -13.11 -12.19
N ILE A 103 8.81 -13.41 -11.79
CA ILE A 103 9.75 -12.41 -11.28
C ILE A 103 10.94 -12.29 -12.23
N ILE A 104 11.22 -11.06 -12.66
CA ILE A 104 12.49 -10.70 -13.30
C ILE A 104 13.45 -10.31 -12.18
N TYR A 105 14.33 -11.23 -11.80
CA TYR A 105 15.26 -11.04 -10.69
C TYR A 105 16.32 -9.98 -10.99
N ASP A 106 16.63 -9.17 -9.99
CA ASP A 106 17.75 -8.23 -10.07
C ASP A 106 19.08 -9.00 -10.01
N THR A 107 19.95 -8.72 -10.97
CA THR A 107 21.28 -9.36 -11.10
C THR A 107 22.44 -8.39 -10.82
N SER A 108 22.14 -7.15 -10.42
CA SER A 108 23.14 -6.14 -10.06
C SER A 108 23.84 -6.41 -8.73
N GLY A 109 23.24 -7.25 -7.88
CA GLY A 109 23.68 -7.51 -6.51
C GLY A 109 23.19 -6.48 -5.48
N ALA A 110 22.50 -5.41 -5.90
CA ALA A 110 21.93 -4.42 -4.98
C ALA A 110 20.62 -4.86 -4.30
N ASN A 111 19.96 -5.87 -4.87
CA ASN A 111 18.68 -6.39 -4.43
C ASN A 111 18.70 -7.93 -4.47
N PRO A 112 19.50 -8.58 -3.61
CA PRO A 112 19.72 -10.01 -3.68
C PRO A 112 18.43 -10.79 -3.44
N GLY A 113 18.01 -11.56 -4.43
CA GLY A 113 16.79 -12.38 -4.32
C GLY A 113 15.48 -11.61 -4.54
N GLY A 114 15.53 -10.29 -4.71
CA GLY A 114 14.40 -9.47 -5.15
C GLY A 114 14.37 -9.25 -6.66
N GLY A 115 13.40 -8.47 -7.12
CA GLY A 115 13.23 -8.20 -8.55
C GLY A 115 11.93 -7.46 -8.88
N THR A 116 11.65 -7.39 -10.18
CA THR A 116 10.38 -6.89 -10.69
C THR A 116 9.41 -8.04 -10.84
N VAL A 117 8.27 -7.97 -10.14
CA VAL A 117 7.17 -8.91 -10.27
C VAL A 117 6.33 -8.50 -11.46
N CYS A 118 6.18 -9.39 -12.43
CA CYS A 118 5.33 -9.24 -13.60
C CYS A 118 4.02 -10.01 -13.36
N LEU A 119 2.91 -9.30 -13.22
CA LEU A 119 1.59 -9.91 -12.94
C LEU A 119 1.10 -10.80 -14.07
N PHE A 120 1.43 -10.42 -15.31
CA PHE A 120 1.03 -11.15 -16.52
C PHE A 120 2.15 -12.03 -17.10
N GLY A 121 3.24 -12.21 -16.33
CA GLY A 121 4.43 -12.94 -16.76
C GLY A 121 5.42 -12.13 -17.59
N ILE A 122 6.49 -12.80 -18.03
CA ILE A 122 7.58 -12.20 -18.81
C ILE A 122 7.22 -12.21 -20.30
N HIS A 123 7.43 -11.09 -20.97
CA HIS A 123 7.12 -10.92 -22.39
C HIS A 123 7.91 -11.94 -23.24
N PRO A 124 7.25 -12.72 -24.11
CA PRO A 124 7.87 -13.85 -24.81
C PRO A 124 9.03 -13.42 -25.72
N ALA A 125 8.96 -12.22 -26.33
CA ALA A 125 10.05 -11.71 -27.16
C ALA A 125 11.33 -11.34 -26.40
N THR A 126 11.26 -11.20 -25.07
CA THR A 126 12.41 -10.85 -24.23
C THR A 126 12.75 -11.94 -23.20
N ALA A 127 11.95 -13.01 -23.09
CA ALA A 127 12.12 -14.06 -22.10
C ALA A 127 13.50 -14.73 -22.13
N ASP A 128 14.09 -14.92 -23.31
CA ASP A 128 15.43 -15.53 -23.47
C ASP A 128 16.59 -14.53 -23.26
N LEU A 129 16.29 -13.26 -23.02
CA LEU A 129 17.31 -12.23 -22.76
C LEU A 129 17.74 -12.24 -21.29
N PRO A 130 18.94 -11.72 -20.96
CA PRO A 130 19.32 -11.49 -19.57
C PRO A 130 18.32 -10.56 -18.86
N ALA A 131 18.18 -10.72 -17.54
CA ALA A 131 17.15 -10.05 -16.72
C ALA A 131 17.04 -8.53 -16.96
N GLY A 132 18.16 -7.81 -17.07
CA GLY A 132 18.16 -6.36 -17.36
C GLY A 132 17.62 -5.96 -18.75
N ARG A 133 17.20 -6.92 -19.58
CA ARG A 133 16.55 -6.72 -20.89
C ARG A 133 15.23 -7.46 -21.01
N GLN A 134 14.81 -8.20 -19.98
CA GLN A 134 13.48 -8.78 -19.91
C GLN A 134 12.46 -7.67 -19.68
N ALA A 135 11.21 -7.92 -20.07
CA ALA A 135 10.11 -6.99 -19.87
C ALA A 135 8.89 -7.77 -19.42
N CYS A 136 8.04 -7.15 -18.58
CA CYS A 136 6.75 -7.74 -18.25
C CYS A 136 5.81 -7.66 -19.45
N VAL A 137 4.91 -8.64 -19.56
CA VAL A 137 3.74 -8.51 -20.44
C VAL A 137 2.92 -7.31 -19.95
N ALA A 138 2.51 -6.43 -20.88
CA ALA A 138 1.74 -5.23 -20.57
C ALA A 138 0.22 -5.43 -20.78
N ASP A 139 -0.14 -6.24 -21.79
CA ASP A 139 -1.53 -6.53 -22.10
C ASP A 139 -2.03 -7.67 -21.21
N ASP A 140 -3.10 -7.41 -20.46
CA ASP A 140 -3.73 -8.42 -19.62
C ASP A 140 -4.34 -9.54 -20.49
N PRO A 141 -3.87 -10.80 -20.38
CA PRO A 141 -4.40 -11.90 -21.18
C PRO A 141 -5.80 -12.36 -20.73
N ASN A 142 -6.23 -12.02 -19.51
CA ASN A 142 -7.49 -12.45 -18.90
C ASN A 142 -8.53 -11.32 -18.78
N GLY A 143 -8.15 -10.06 -19.06
CA GLY A 143 -8.95 -8.87 -18.75
C GLY A 143 -9.09 -8.65 -17.24
N ASP A 144 -10.05 -7.84 -16.78
CA ASP A 144 -10.21 -7.40 -15.37
C ASP A 144 -10.52 -8.50 -14.32
N ALA A 145 -10.28 -9.78 -14.61
CA ALA A 145 -10.40 -10.85 -13.64
C ALA A 145 -9.24 -10.80 -12.63
N ALA A 146 -9.59 -10.57 -11.36
CA ALA A 146 -8.66 -10.70 -10.24
C ALA A 146 -7.98 -12.09 -10.22
N PRO A 147 -6.72 -12.20 -9.75
CA PRO A 147 -5.92 -11.16 -9.08
C PRO A 147 -4.97 -10.38 -10.01
N ASN A 148 -5.17 -10.45 -11.33
CA ASN A 148 -4.10 -10.09 -12.26
C ASN A 148 -4.00 -8.58 -12.55
N VAL A 149 -5.00 -7.77 -12.20
CA VAL A 149 -4.94 -6.30 -12.29
C VAL A 149 -4.98 -5.73 -10.89
N LEU A 150 -3.98 -4.91 -10.53
CA LEU A 150 -4.01 -4.15 -9.29
C LEU A 150 -5.10 -3.08 -9.36
N ALA A 151 -6.03 -3.11 -8.41
CA ALA A 151 -6.98 -2.04 -8.18
C ALA A 151 -6.44 -1.06 -7.13
N GLU A 152 -7.00 0.14 -7.11
CA GLU A 152 -6.72 1.11 -6.04
C GLU A 152 -7.04 0.49 -4.68
N LEU A 153 -6.21 0.79 -3.69
CA LEU A 153 -6.32 0.31 -2.30
C LEU A 153 -6.08 -1.19 -2.09
N ASP A 154 -5.79 -1.96 -3.15
CA ASP A 154 -5.28 -3.32 -3.00
C ASP A 154 -4.02 -3.33 -2.13
N LYS A 155 -3.84 -4.40 -1.38
CA LYS A 155 -2.66 -4.57 -0.51
C LYS A 155 -1.80 -5.71 -1.00
N ILE A 156 -0.50 -5.50 -0.99
CA ILE A 156 0.48 -6.48 -1.42
C ILE A 156 1.45 -6.74 -0.28
N ALA A 157 1.72 -8.01 0.01
CA ALA A 157 2.69 -8.41 1.02
C ALA A 157 3.47 -9.65 0.58
N VAL A 158 4.68 -9.79 1.10
CA VAL A 158 5.50 -11.00 1.00
C VAL A 158 5.44 -11.74 2.33
N VAL A 159 5.18 -13.04 2.30
CA VAL A 159 5.02 -13.86 3.51
C VAL A 159 6.32 -14.00 4.31
N ALA A 160 6.19 -14.34 5.59
CA ALA A 160 7.35 -14.59 6.43
C ALA A 160 8.13 -15.82 5.95
N GLY A 161 9.46 -15.70 5.92
CA GLY A 161 10.37 -16.76 5.52
C GLY A 161 10.61 -16.88 4.01
N ALA A 162 10.14 -15.92 3.22
CA ALA A 162 10.35 -15.85 1.78
C ALA A 162 11.82 -15.73 1.35
N ILE A 163 12.71 -15.31 2.26
CA ILE A 163 14.14 -15.34 1.99
C ILE A 163 14.91 -15.70 3.26
N VAL A 164 16.07 -16.32 3.05
CA VAL A 164 16.95 -16.82 4.11
C VAL A 164 18.37 -16.30 3.86
N ASP A 165 19.04 -15.84 4.91
CA ASP A 165 20.46 -15.46 4.86
C ASP A 165 21.39 -16.69 4.99
N ALA A 166 22.69 -16.47 4.84
CA ALA A 166 23.71 -17.52 4.92
C ALA A 166 23.81 -18.14 6.33
N ALA A 167 23.40 -17.43 7.39
CA ALA A 167 23.35 -17.94 8.76
C ALA A 167 22.07 -18.72 9.08
N GLY A 168 21.08 -18.70 8.19
CA GLY A 168 19.79 -19.38 8.31
C GLY A 168 18.69 -18.54 8.97
N ASN A 169 18.89 -17.24 9.20
CA ASN A 169 17.80 -16.37 9.65
C ASN A 169 16.82 -16.14 8.51
N ARG A 170 15.53 -16.11 8.85
CA ARG A 170 14.42 -16.02 7.90
C ARG A 170 13.82 -14.63 7.95
N SER A 171 13.46 -14.09 6.78
CA SER A 171 12.74 -12.81 6.70
C SER A 171 11.44 -12.85 7.51
N GLN A 172 11.09 -11.70 8.07
CA GLN A 172 9.73 -11.48 8.56
C GLN A 172 8.80 -11.21 7.37
N ALA A 173 7.49 -11.30 7.60
CA ALA A 173 6.51 -10.83 6.62
C ALA A 173 6.79 -9.34 6.33
N SER A 174 6.67 -8.94 5.05
CA SER A 174 6.83 -7.53 4.69
C SER A 174 5.70 -6.70 5.29
N ALA A 175 5.92 -5.39 5.42
CA ALA A 175 4.80 -4.47 5.58
C ALA A 175 3.86 -4.58 4.36
N GLU A 176 2.57 -4.40 4.58
CA GLU A 176 1.58 -4.30 3.50
C GLU A 176 1.84 -3.02 2.69
N ALA A 177 2.09 -3.17 1.39
CA ALA A 177 2.13 -2.05 0.46
C ALA A 177 0.74 -1.86 -0.15
N SER A 178 0.16 -0.68 0.06
CA SER A 178 -1.11 -0.31 -0.55
C SER A 178 -0.90 0.31 -1.93
N VAL A 179 -1.70 -0.12 -2.90
CA VAL A 179 -1.86 0.57 -4.18
C VAL A 179 -2.51 1.93 -3.89
N PRO A 180 -1.89 3.05 -4.33
CA PRO A 180 -2.46 4.37 -4.10
C PRO A 180 -3.86 4.51 -4.72
N ASP A 181 -4.69 5.30 -4.05
CA ASP A 181 -5.93 5.81 -4.61
C ASP A 181 -5.65 7.15 -5.29
N GLU A 182 -5.82 7.19 -6.61
CA GLU A 182 -5.63 8.38 -7.44
C GLU A 182 -6.96 8.89 -8.02
N THR A 183 -8.07 8.17 -7.81
CA THR A 183 -9.38 8.61 -8.28
C THR A 183 -10.02 9.57 -7.28
N PRO A 184 -10.31 10.83 -7.67
CA PRO A 184 -10.99 11.75 -6.78
C PRO A 184 -12.47 11.35 -6.61
N PRO A 185 -13.09 11.67 -5.46
CA PRO A 185 -14.51 11.42 -5.26
C PRO A 185 -15.38 12.12 -6.32
N ALA A 186 -16.29 11.37 -6.93
CA ALA A 186 -17.23 11.92 -7.89
C ALA A 186 -18.53 12.33 -7.21
N VAL A 187 -18.95 13.59 -7.40
CA VAL A 187 -20.21 14.12 -6.85
C VAL A 187 -21.26 14.25 -7.95
N THR A 188 -22.41 13.63 -7.75
CA THR A 188 -23.56 13.69 -8.68
C THR A 188 -24.77 14.30 -7.98
N ILE A 189 -25.47 15.21 -8.66
CA ILE A 189 -26.70 15.82 -8.16
C ILE A 189 -27.88 15.30 -8.97
N VAL A 190 -28.90 14.79 -8.28
CA VAL A 190 -30.17 14.37 -8.89
C VAL A 190 -31.28 15.27 -8.36
N ALA A 191 -31.72 16.19 -9.20
CA ALA A 191 -32.69 17.23 -8.88
C ALA A 191 -33.80 17.28 -9.93
N VAL A 192 -35.05 17.46 -9.49
CA VAL A 192 -36.23 17.50 -10.37
C VAL A 192 -37.06 18.74 -10.04
N ALA A 193 -37.50 19.45 -11.07
CA ALA A 193 -38.34 20.64 -10.88
C ALA A 193 -39.68 20.27 -10.22
N GLY A 194 -40.10 21.07 -9.24
CA GLY A 194 -41.29 20.84 -8.43
C GLY A 194 -41.04 20.06 -7.14
N GLU A 195 -39.87 19.46 -6.97
CA GLU A 195 -39.52 18.74 -5.73
C GLU A 195 -39.05 19.69 -4.62
N SER A 196 -39.35 19.35 -3.37
CA SER A 196 -38.89 20.08 -2.16
C SER A 196 -37.56 19.56 -1.60
N SER A 197 -36.96 18.59 -2.27
CA SER A 197 -35.66 18.02 -1.93
C SER A 197 -34.97 17.47 -3.16
N PHE A 198 -33.66 17.28 -3.08
CA PHE A 198 -32.88 16.61 -4.12
C PHE A 198 -31.79 15.77 -3.48
N THR A 199 -31.22 14.84 -4.26
CA THR A 199 -30.17 13.94 -3.77
C THR A 199 -28.82 14.39 -4.27
N VAL A 200 -27.83 14.37 -3.38
CA VAL A 200 -26.43 14.48 -3.73
C VAL A 200 -25.76 13.15 -3.45
N ALA A 201 -25.24 12.52 -4.49
CA ALA A 201 -24.52 11.26 -4.41
C ALA A 201 -23.02 11.47 -4.49
N VAL A 202 -22.28 10.77 -3.64
CA VAL A 202 -20.82 10.69 -3.67
C VAL A 202 -20.46 9.27 -4.04
N VAL A 203 -19.64 9.11 -5.08
CA VAL A 203 -19.16 7.82 -5.56
C VAL A 203 -17.64 7.82 -5.48
N ASP A 204 -17.12 6.98 -4.59
CA ASP A 204 -15.70 6.82 -4.30
C ASP A 204 -15.49 5.50 -3.54
N ALA A 205 -14.53 4.68 -3.97
CA ALA A 205 -14.22 3.39 -3.36
C ALA A 205 -13.37 3.51 -2.08
N GLY A 206 -12.62 4.60 -1.96
CA GLY A 206 -11.69 4.93 -0.87
C GLY A 206 -12.18 6.01 0.08
N LEU A 207 -13.48 6.35 0.04
CA LEU A 207 -14.00 7.47 0.81
C LEU A 207 -13.67 7.34 2.30
N ALA A 208 -12.86 8.29 2.81
CA ALA A 208 -12.43 8.26 4.19
C ALA A 208 -13.61 8.27 5.18
N ALA A 209 -13.46 7.53 6.27
CA ALA A 209 -14.51 7.38 7.27
C ALA A 209 -14.95 8.75 7.83
N GLY A 210 -16.26 9.03 7.74
CA GLY A 210 -16.87 10.27 8.22
C GLY A 210 -16.84 11.44 7.23
N SER A 211 -16.19 11.29 6.08
CA SER A 211 -16.27 12.24 4.96
C SER A 211 -17.70 12.36 4.47
N ARG A 212 -18.18 13.60 4.33
CA ARG A 212 -19.53 13.91 3.85
C ARG A 212 -19.62 15.32 3.29
N ILE A 213 -20.56 15.52 2.38
CA ILE A 213 -20.89 16.85 1.84
C ILE A 213 -21.67 17.63 2.88
N GLU A 214 -21.11 18.73 3.36
CA GLU A 214 -21.80 19.64 4.26
C GLU A 214 -22.72 20.59 3.47
N ILE A 215 -23.78 21.11 4.12
CA ILE A 215 -24.78 21.95 3.44
C ILE A 215 -24.19 23.27 2.92
N ASP A 216 -23.17 23.82 3.59
CA ASP A 216 -22.47 25.04 3.21
C ASP A 216 -21.63 24.90 1.94
N ALA A 217 -21.24 23.67 1.59
CA ALA A 217 -20.61 23.35 0.31
C ALA A 217 -21.60 23.42 -0.88
N ILE A 218 -22.91 23.49 -0.62
CA ILE A 218 -23.94 23.45 -1.66
C ILE A 218 -24.48 24.84 -1.91
N THR A 219 -24.34 25.30 -3.15
CA THR A 219 -24.92 26.57 -3.61
C THR A 219 -26.03 26.30 -4.61
N ILE A 220 -27.19 26.91 -4.37
CA ILE A 220 -28.32 26.91 -5.30
C ILE A 220 -28.55 28.34 -5.76
N THR A 221 -28.53 28.57 -7.06
CA THR A 221 -28.75 29.88 -7.66
C THR A 221 -29.99 29.84 -8.55
N ARG A 222 -30.94 30.73 -8.29
CA ARG A 222 -32.10 30.94 -9.15
C ARG A 222 -31.86 32.10 -10.11
N PRO A 223 -32.19 31.98 -11.40
CA PRO A 223 -32.05 33.09 -12.34
C PRO A 223 -32.83 34.33 -11.88
N GLY A 224 -32.12 35.45 -11.68
CA GLY A 224 -32.71 36.73 -11.31
C GLY A 224 -32.86 36.99 -9.80
N GLU A 225 -32.43 36.06 -8.94
CA GLU A 225 -32.41 36.25 -7.49
C GLU A 225 -30.98 36.55 -6.99
N ALA A 226 -30.86 37.50 -6.06
CA ALA A 226 -29.58 37.96 -5.51
C ALA A 226 -29.22 37.33 -4.15
N GLU A 227 -30.18 36.66 -3.49
CA GLU A 227 -30.04 36.02 -2.19
C GLU A 227 -30.28 34.51 -2.34
N PRO A 228 -29.64 33.63 -1.54
CA PRO A 228 -29.90 32.19 -1.59
C PRO A 228 -31.40 31.90 -1.44
N PRO A 229 -32.03 31.17 -2.38
CA PRO A 229 -33.47 30.94 -2.39
C PRO A 229 -34.00 30.11 -1.22
N PHE A 230 -33.11 29.46 -0.45
CA PHE A 230 -33.46 28.47 0.57
C PHE A 230 -32.67 28.72 1.87
N PRO A 231 -33.08 29.70 2.70
CA PRO A 231 -32.33 30.11 3.89
C PRO A 231 -32.27 29.04 4.98
N ASP A 232 -33.27 28.15 5.03
CA ASP A 232 -33.37 27.06 6.02
C ASP A 232 -32.95 25.70 5.44
N ALA A 233 -32.24 25.66 4.30
CA ALA A 233 -31.82 24.41 3.69
C ALA A 233 -30.94 23.58 4.64
N SER A 234 -31.11 22.27 4.62
CA SER A 234 -30.30 21.34 5.39
C SER A 234 -30.05 20.05 4.62
N ILE A 235 -29.05 19.28 5.04
CA ILE A 235 -28.77 17.95 4.48
C ILE A 235 -29.10 16.87 5.50
N VAL A 236 -29.77 15.82 5.03
CA VAL A 236 -29.96 14.55 5.73
C VAL A 236 -28.99 13.56 5.11
N HIS A 237 -27.92 13.23 5.83
CA HIS A 237 -26.92 12.28 5.35
C HIS A 237 -27.48 10.87 5.28
N ASP A 238 -27.06 10.11 4.26
CA ASP A 238 -27.39 8.71 4.17
C ASP A 238 -26.54 7.90 5.16
N THR A 239 -27.19 7.27 6.14
CA THR A 239 -26.55 6.41 7.14
C THR A 239 -26.72 4.92 6.82
N THR A 240 -27.42 4.57 5.74
CA THR A 240 -27.65 3.19 5.32
C THR A 240 -26.45 2.59 4.58
N GLY A 241 -25.52 3.45 4.14
CA GLY A 241 -24.33 3.06 3.38
C GLY A 241 -24.58 2.94 1.86
N ALA A 242 -25.80 3.21 1.37
CA ALA A 242 -26.08 3.18 -0.06
C ALA A 242 -25.45 4.36 -0.82
N ASN A 243 -25.23 5.49 -0.14
CA ASN A 243 -24.59 6.68 -0.67
C ASN A 243 -23.65 7.30 0.38
N PRO A 244 -22.50 6.65 0.65
CA PRO A 244 -21.57 7.09 1.69
C PRO A 244 -21.07 8.52 1.39
N GLY A 245 -21.18 9.41 2.37
CA GLY A 245 -20.79 10.82 2.24
C GLY A 245 -21.78 11.74 1.50
N GLY A 246 -22.77 11.17 0.82
CA GLY A 246 -23.88 11.89 0.22
C GLY A 246 -25.07 12.09 1.17
N GLY A 247 -26.19 12.55 0.60
CA GLY A 247 -27.41 12.77 1.36
C GLY A 247 -28.55 13.36 0.56
N THR A 248 -29.68 13.56 1.24
CA THR A 248 -30.83 14.28 0.71
C THR A 248 -30.80 15.71 1.23
N VAL A 249 -30.78 16.68 0.32
CA VAL A 249 -30.87 18.11 0.65
C VAL A 249 -32.34 18.49 0.75
N CYS A 250 -32.74 18.95 1.92
CA CYS A 250 -34.08 19.42 2.22
C CYS A 250 -34.12 20.94 2.08
N LEU A 251 -34.87 21.45 1.09
CA LEU A 251 -34.88 22.88 0.75
C LEU A 251 -35.59 23.75 1.80
N ALA A 252 -36.58 23.17 2.50
CA ALA A 252 -37.30 23.81 3.61
C ALA A 252 -36.78 23.37 4.99
N GLY A 253 -35.59 22.76 5.03
CA GLY A 253 -35.00 22.21 6.25
C GLY A 253 -35.54 20.84 6.65
N GLN A 254 -35.09 20.36 7.80
CA GLN A 254 -35.51 19.08 8.37
C GLN A 254 -36.89 19.19 9.04
N ALA A 255 -37.67 18.12 9.01
CA ALA A 255 -38.96 18.07 9.70
C ALA A 255 -38.76 18.24 11.22
N PRO A 256 -39.64 18.96 11.93
CA PRO A 256 -39.50 19.18 13.37
C PRO A 256 -39.35 17.86 14.14
N GLY A 257 -38.24 17.72 14.87
CA GLY A 257 -37.94 16.53 15.68
C GLY A 257 -37.43 15.32 14.89
N SER A 258 -37.17 15.44 13.57
CA SER A 258 -36.57 14.39 12.75
C SER A 258 -35.18 14.79 12.26
N GLN A 259 -34.25 13.84 12.28
CA GLN A 259 -32.95 13.96 11.60
C GLN A 259 -32.90 13.21 10.27
N ALA A 260 -34.01 12.59 9.86
CA ALA A 260 -34.07 11.67 8.73
C ALA A 260 -35.14 12.07 7.69
N SER A 261 -35.77 13.23 7.83
CA SER A 261 -36.93 13.60 7.00
C SER A 261 -36.93 15.09 6.67
N CYS A 262 -37.30 15.43 5.44
CA CYS A 262 -37.46 16.83 5.03
C CYS A 262 -38.77 17.42 5.53
N ALA A 263 -38.76 18.70 5.89
CA ALA A 263 -39.96 19.46 6.15
C ALA A 263 -40.78 19.62 4.86
N PRO A 264 -42.13 19.60 4.93
CA PRO A 264 -42.96 19.90 3.78
C PRO A 264 -42.78 21.38 3.37
N PRO A 265 -42.87 21.71 2.07
CA PRO A 265 -42.65 23.07 1.59
C PRO A 265 -43.74 24.04 2.09
N ALA A 266 -43.31 25.17 2.65
CA ALA A 266 -44.21 26.28 3.01
C ALA A 266 -44.37 27.24 1.82
N GLY A 267 -45.25 26.89 0.87
CA GLY A 267 -45.53 27.71 -0.32
C GLY A 267 -44.52 27.52 -1.47
N ALA A 268 -44.62 28.38 -2.49
CA ALA A 268 -43.85 28.23 -3.75
C ALA A 268 -42.33 28.41 -3.60
N GLY A 269 -41.87 28.98 -2.48
CA GLY A 269 -40.43 29.12 -2.18
C GLY A 269 -39.77 27.83 -1.68
N GLY A 270 -40.52 26.75 -1.45
CA GLY A 270 -39.99 25.50 -0.89
C GLY A 270 -39.66 24.40 -1.91
N THR A 271 -39.72 24.68 -3.21
CA THR A 271 -39.51 23.68 -4.29
C THR A 271 -38.52 24.17 -5.34
N LEU A 272 -37.86 23.24 -6.03
CA LEU A 272 -37.00 23.53 -7.17
C LEU A 272 -37.81 24.07 -8.36
N ALA A 273 -37.28 25.08 -9.02
CA ALA A 273 -37.84 25.62 -10.25
C ALA A 273 -37.01 25.21 -11.48
N GLY A 274 -37.67 25.18 -12.65
CA GLY A 274 -36.96 25.02 -13.92
C GLY A 274 -35.98 26.18 -14.14
N GLY A 275 -34.69 25.87 -14.29
CA GLY A 275 -33.63 26.86 -14.44
C GLY A 275 -32.79 27.12 -13.18
N ASP A 276 -33.15 26.53 -12.03
CA ASP A 276 -32.30 26.55 -10.84
C ASP A 276 -30.95 25.85 -11.14
N ARG A 277 -29.84 26.50 -10.77
CA ARG A 277 -28.49 25.96 -10.92
C ARG A 277 -27.99 25.51 -9.54
N ILE A 278 -27.66 24.23 -9.43
CA ILE A 278 -27.10 23.64 -8.20
C ILE A 278 -25.62 23.34 -8.45
N VAL A 279 -24.78 23.76 -7.52
CA VAL A 279 -23.33 23.52 -7.53
C VAL A 279 -22.94 23.00 -6.16
N VAL A 280 -22.17 21.91 -6.12
CA VAL A 280 -21.42 21.52 -4.93
C VAL A 280 -19.99 22.01 -5.10
N ALA A 281 -19.53 22.86 -4.21
CA ALA A 281 -18.15 23.32 -4.15
C ALA A 281 -17.36 22.35 -3.25
N GLY A 282 -16.26 21.83 -3.78
CA GLY A 282 -15.31 20.96 -3.09
C GLY A 282 -13.94 21.17 -3.68
#